data_AF-A0A2N0QV08-F1
#
_entry.id   AF-A0A2N0QV08-F1
#
_cell.length_a   1.000
_cell.length_b   1.000
_cell.length_c   1.000
_cell.angle_alpha   90.00
_cell.angle_beta   90.00
_cell.angle_gamma   90.00
#
_symmetry.space_group_name_H-M   'P 1'
#
loop_
_entity.id
_entity.type
_entity.pdbx_description
1 polymer ?
#
loop_
_entity_poly.entity_id
_entity_poly.type
_entity_poly.pdbx_seq_one_letter_code
_entity_poly.pdbx_strand_id
1 'polypeptide(L)'
;MYGEMEFVTYDKFKNLEFIAEGGFSKIYKAIWEDGPITSWNREKFKYNRTTEIKLCLLVFGGRNKVLEPLLKQAEKENTFDKVLFFNDIIWKVSDILTVRLSF
;
A
#
# COMPACT_ATOMS: atom_id res chain seq x y z
N MET A 1 17.54 -10.21 -0.07
CA MET A 1 16.89 -9.48 -1.17
C MET A 1 16.39 -8.17 -0.60
N TYR A 2 16.77 -7.03 -1.19
CA TYR A 2 16.32 -5.72 -0.72
C TYR A 2 14.85 -5.54 -1.13
N GLY A 3 13.98 -5.14 -0.19
CA GLY A 3 12.60 -4.79 -0.52
C GLY A 3 12.60 -3.64 -1.53
N GLU A 4 11.86 -3.80 -2.62
CA GLU A 4 11.72 -2.76 -3.64
C GLU A 4 10.84 -1.64 -3.08
N MET A 5 11.36 -0.41 -3.07
CA MET A 5 10.61 0.78 -2.70
C MET A 5 10.09 1.45 -3.95
N GLU A 6 8.77 1.63 -4.01
CA GLU A 6 8.11 2.34 -5.10
C GLU A 6 7.38 3.58 -4.58
N PHE A 7 7.53 4.68 -5.32
CA PHE A 7 6.80 5.92 -5.08
C PHE A 7 5.50 5.90 -5.86
N VAL A 8 4.38 5.98 -5.16
CA VAL A 8 3.04 5.87 -5.71
C VAL A 8 2.18 6.94 -5.08
N THR A 9 1.50 7.72 -5.90
CA THR A 9 0.61 8.77 -5.42
C THR A 9 -0.76 8.18 -5.02
N TYR A 10 -1.40 8.72 -3.98
CA TYR A 10 -2.63 8.16 -3.39
C TYR A 10 -3.81 8.13 -4.37
N ASP A 11 -3.85 9.04 -5.34
CA ASP A 11 -4.87 9.13 -6.39
C ASP A 11 -4.93 7.90 -7.32
N LYS A 12 -3.86 7.08 -7.31
CA LYS A 12 -3.76 5.80 -8.03
C LYS A 12 -4.49 4.64 -7.37
N PHE A 13 -4.93 4.83 -6.12
CA PHE A 13 -5.77 3.85 -5.42
C PHE A 13 -7.24 4.22 -5.60
N LYS A 14 -8.02 3.27 -6.11
CA LYS A 14 -9.47 3.38 -6.28
C LYS A 14 -10.20 2.47 -5.31
N ASN A 15 -11.51 2.71 -5.16
CA ASN A 15 -12.42 1.89 -4.36
C ASN A 15 -11.90 1.67 -2.94
N LEU A 16 -11.50 2.77 -2.29
CA LEU A 16 -11.06 2.79 -0.90
C LEU A 16 -12.23 2.44 0.01
N GLU A 17 -12.24 1.21 0.50
CA GLU A 17 -13.22 0.67 1.43
C GLU A 17 -12.57 0.54 2.81
N PHE A 18 -13.17 1.18 3.82
CA PHE A 18 -12.66 1.09 5.19
C PHE A 18 -12.94 -0.30 5.77
N ILE A 19 -11.92 -0.93 6.36
CA ILE A 19 -12.05 -2.24 6.99
C ILE A 19 -12.07 -2.12 8.51
N ALA A 20 -11.05 -1.49 9.08
CA ALA A 20 -10.86 -1.43 10.52
C ALA A 20 -9.93 -0.29 10.94
N GLU A 21 -10.06 0.14 12.19
CA GLU A 21 -9.19 1.11 12.84
C GLU A 21 -8.77 0.56 14.21
N GLY A 22 -7.52 0.83 14.58
CA GLY A 22 -6.98 0.47 15.89
C GLY A 22 -5.81 1.37 16.26
N GLY A 23 -5.86 1.96 17.46
CA GLY A 23 -4.84 2.90 17.93
C GLY A 23 -4.72 4.12 17.00
N PHE A 24 -3.58 4.26 16.33
CA PHE A 24 -3.30 5.33 15.35
C PHE A 24 -3.22 4.79 13.91
N SER A 25 -3.86 3.66 13.63
CA SER A 25 -3.74 2.97 12.34
C SER A 25 -5.11 2.63 11.77
N LYS A 26 -5.25 2.79 10.46
CA LYS A 26 -6.46 2.51 9.70
C LYS A 26 -6.11 1.56 8.56
N ILE A 27 -6.97 0.58 8.33
CA ILE A 27 -6.87 -0.36 7.22
C ILE A 27 -7.97 -0.07 6.22
N TYR A 28 -7.57 0.05 4.96
CA TYR A 28 -8.46 0.15 3.83
C TYR A 28 -8.20 -0.98 2.85
N LYS A 29 -9.23 -1.40 2.15
CA LYS A 29 -9.12 -2.18 0.93
C LYS A 29 -9.13 -1.21 -0.23
N ALA A 30 -8.26 -1.43 -1.20
CA ALA A 30 -8.19 -0.59 -2.39
C ALA A 30 -7.80 -1.42 -3.62
N ILE A 31 -8.05 -0.84 -4.79
CA ILE A 31 -7.55 -1.33 -6.06
C ILE A 31 -6.46 -0.38 -6.52
N TRP A 32 -5.28 -0.91 -6.84
CA TRP A 32 -4.21 -0.16 -7.48
C TRP A 32 -4.25 -0.40 -8.99
N GLU A 33 -4.78 0.58 -9.72
CA GLU A 33 -5.04 0.48 -11.17
C GLU A 33 -3.75 0.22 -11.95
N ASP A 34 -2.72 1.04 -11.69
CA ASP A 34 -1.41 0.92 -12.35
C ASP A 34 -0.60 -0.28 -11.85
N GLY A 35 -0.93 -0.77 -10.64
CA GLY A 35 -0.20 -1.74 -9.83
C GLY A 35 1.33 -1.53 -9.77
N PRO A 36 2.09 -2.50 -9.24
CA PRO A 36 3.52 -2.35 -8.97
C PRO A 36 4.36 -2.50 -10.24
N ILE A 37 5.51 -1.84 -10.25
CA ILE A 37 6.56 -2.09 -11.25
C ILE A 37 7.05 -3.54 -11.11
N THR A 38 7.14 -4.24 -12.24
CA THR A 38 7.67 -5.61 -12.28
C THR A 38 9.04 -5.68 -12.96
N SER A 39 9.31 -4.80 -13.93
CA SER A 39 10.58 -4.76 -14.65
C SER A 39 10.74 -3.49 -15.48
N TRP A 40 11.98 -3.15 -15.84
CA TRP A 40 12.28 -2.13 -16.84
C TRP A 40 12.35 -2.74 -18.24
N ASN A 41 11.52 -2.26 -19.18
CA ASN A 41 11.59 -2.61 -20.58
C ASN A 41 12.54 -1.66 -21.33
N ARG A 42 13.73 -2.17 -21.70
CA ARG A 42 14.77 -1.38 -22.39
C ARG A 42 14.37 -0.98 -23.82
N GLU A 43 13.60 -1.81 -24.52
CA GLU A 43 13.22 -1.55 -25.91
C GLU A 43 12.17 -0.43 -26.01
N LYS A 44 11.20 -0.45 -25.08
CA LYS A 44 10.13 0.55 -25.02
C LYS A 44 10.50 1.77 -24.19
N PHE A 45 11.65 1.74 -23.51
CA PHE A 45 12.08 2.73 -22.52
C PHE A 45 10.98 3.05 -21.50
N LYS A 46 10.32 2.00 -20.98
CA LYS A 46 9.16 2.10 -20.07
C LYS A 46 9.20 1.01 -19.00
N TYR A 47 8.57 1.27 -17.86
CA TYR A 47 8.35 0.25 -16.83
C TYR A 47 7.17 -0.64 -17.19
N ASN A 48 7.35 -1.96 -17.04
CA ASN A 48 6.26 -2.92 -17.05
C ASN A 48 5.61 -2.94 -15.66
N ARG A 49 4.28 -3.08 -15.63
CA ARG A 49 3.49 -3.11 -14.40
C ARG A 49 2.42 -4.19 -14.49
N THR A 50 2.01 -4.73 -13.35
CA THR A 50 0.84 -5.61 -13.25
C THR A 50 -0.35 -4.75 -12.86
N THR A 51 -1.34 -4.59 -13.72
CA THR A 51 -2.50 -3.73 -13.46
C THR A 51 -3.53 -4.38 -12.53
N GLU A 52 -4.38 -3.55 -11.92
CA GLU A 52 -5.56 -3.96 -11.14
C GLU A 52 -5.29 -4.91 -9.96
N ILE A 53 -4.37 -4.52 -9.07
CA ILE A 53 -4.08 -5.31 -7.87
C ILE A 53 -5.01 -4.93 -6.73
N LYS A 54 -5.64 -5.93 -6.09
CA LYS A 54 -6.38 -5.71 -4.84
C LYS A 54 -5.40 -5.71 -3.68
N LEU A 55 -5.41 -4.63 -2.92
CA LEU A 55 -4.48 -4.47 -1.81
C LEU A 55 -5.13 -3.99 -0.53
N CYS A 56 -4.45 -4.32 0.56
CA CYS A 56 -4.66 -3.76 1.88
C CYS A 56 -3.77 -2.52 2.02
N LEU A 57 -4.38 -1.36 2.19
CA LEU A 57 -3.71 -0.09 2.42
C LEU A 57 -3.78 0.22 3.91
N LEU A 58 -2.64 0.11 4.59
CA LEU A 58 -2.49 0.40 6.00
C LEU A 58 -1.91 1.80 6.18
N VAL A 59 -2.71 2.68 6.74
CA VAL A 59 -2.38 4.08 6.99
C VAL A 59 -2.10 4.25 8.48
N PHE A 60 -0.92 4.71 8.87
CA PHE A 60 -0.52 4.77 10.28
C PHE A 60 0.11 6.11 10.68
N GLY A 61 -0.29 6.62 11.84
CA GLY A 61 0.31 7.76 12.52
C GLY A 61 1.29 7.32 13.61
N GLY A 62 2.60 7.43 13.36
CA GLY A 62 3.63 7.24 14.39
C GLY A 62 4.15 5.80 14.55
N ARG A 63 4.86 5.52 15.65
CA ARG A 63 5.45 4.19 15.91
C ARG A 63 4.49 3.39 16.79
N ASN A 64 3.92 2.28 16.33
CA ASN A 64 3.27 1.37 17.28
C ASN A 64 3.15 -0.11 16.87
N LYS A 65 3.19 -0.96 17.90
CA LYS A 65 3.18 -2.44 17.91
C LYS A 65 1.78 -3.07 17.65
N VAL A 66 0.77 -2.27 17.31
CA VAL A 66 -0.65 -2.70 17.21
C VAL A 66 -1.02 -3.22 15.81
N LEU A 67 -0.06 -3.26 14.88
CA LEU A 67 -0.30 -3.57 13.47
C LEU A 67 -0.64 -5.05 13.23
N GLU A 68 0.08 -5.97 13.88
CA GLU A 68 -0.06 -7.41 13.62
C GLU A 68 -1.45 -7.97 13.96
N PRO A 69 -2.06 -7.66 15.13
CA PRO A 69 -3.40 -8.16 15.44
C PRO A 69 -4.47 -7.59 14.52
N LEU A 70 -4.33 -6.30 14.14
CA LEU A 70 -5.28 -5.62 13.26
C LEU A 70 -5.21 -6.16 11.82
N LEU A 71 -4.00 -6.43 11.31
CA LEU A 71 -3.82 -7.03 9.99
C LEU A 71 -4.38 -8.45 9.93
N LYS A 72 -4.13 -9.28 10.95
CA LYS A 72 -4.72 -10.63 11.04
C LYS A 72 -6.25 -10.61 11.04
N GLN A 73 -6.86 -9.59 11.66
CA GLN A 73 -8.31 -9.42 11.63
C GLN A 73 -8.79 -9.07 10.22
N ALA A 74 -8.12 -8.13 9.54
CA ALA A 74 -8.46 -7.73 8.18
C ALA A 74 -8.36 -8.90 7.18
N GLU A 75 -7.31 -9.73 7.30
CA GLU A 75 -7.05 -10.89 6.43
C GLU A 75 -8.02 -12.06 6.67
N LYS A 76 -8.62 -12.18 7.85
CA LYS A 76 -9.58 -13.25 8.14
C LYS A 76 -10.83 -13.16 7.26
N GLU A 77 -11.24 -11.95 6.91
CA GLU A 77 -12.48 -11.64 6.18
C GLU A 77 -12.22 -11.15 4.75
N ASN A 78 -10.96 -10.89 4.39
CA ASN A 78 -10.57 -10.38 3.08
C ASN A 78 -9.33 -11.09 2.54
N THR A 79 -9.32 -11.32 1.23
CA THR A 79 -8.12 -11.76 0.51
C THR A 79 -7.47 -10.55 -0.14
N PHE A 80 -6.19 -10.31 0.15
CA PHE A 80 -5.39 -9.25 -0.45
C PHE A 80 -4.22 -9.85 -1.21
N ASP A 81 -3.93 -9.32 -2.40
CA ASP A 81 -2.74 -9.71 -3.16
C ASP A 81 -1.48 -9.03 -2.61
N LYS A 82 -1.66 -7.89 -1.92
CA LYS A 82 -0.57 -7.09 -1.37
C LYS A 82 -0.98 -6.28 -0.15
N VAL A 83 -0.04 -6.01 0.74
CA VAL A 83 -0.17 -5.06 1.85
C VAL A 83 0.78 -3.89 1.61
N LEU A 84 0.25 -2.67 1.62
CA LEU A 84 1.02 -1.43 1.50
C LEU A 84 0.89 -0.61 2.78
N PHE A 85 2.00 -0.02 3.20
CA PHE A 85 2.10 0.80 4.40
C PHE A 85 2.22 2.27 4.00
N PHE A 86 1.42 3.15 4.58
CA PHE A 86 1.46 4.60 4.37
C PHE A 86 1.60 5.32 5.71
N ASN A 87 2.52 6.27 5.79
CA ASN A 87 2.75 7.05 7.00
C ASN A 87 2.00 8.39 6.93
N ASP A 88 1.14 8.63 7.92
CA ASP A 88 0.33 9.85 8.05
C ASP A 88 1.13 11.11 8.42
N ILE A 89 2.40 11.02 8.78
CA ILE A 89 3.14 12.21 9.23
C ILE A 89 3.49 13.16 8.05
N ILE A 90 3.42 12.69 6.81
CA ILE A 90 3.92 13.41 5.61
C ILE A 90 2.83 14.29 4.93
N TRP A 91 1.62 14.43 5.50
CA TRP A 91 0.50 15.15 4.86
C TRP A 91 0.65 16.68 4.65
N LYS A 92 1.79 17.33 4.99
CA LYS A 92 1.89 18.80 4.94
C LYS A 92 2.62 19.43 3.76
N VAL A 93 3.36 18.67 2.95
CA VAL A 93 3.98 19.21 1.72
C VAL A 93 4.01 18.09 0.69
N SER A 94 3.20 18.22 -0.36
CA SER A 94 3.20 17.61 -1.71
C SER A 94 3.91 16.29 -2.08
N ASP A 95 4.55 15.54 -1.19
CA ASP A 95 5.39 14.40 -1.55
C ASP A 95 4.87 13.14 -0.86
N ILE A 96 4.08 12.38 -1.61
CA ILE A 96 3.52 11.10 -1.22
C ILE A 96 4.67 10.07 -1.20
N LEU A 97 4.94 9.46 -0.03
CA LEU A 97 6.09 8.56 0.11
C LEU A 97 5.82 7.23 0.84
N THR A 98 6.33 6.20 0.16
CA THR A 98 6.80 4.87 0.62
C THR A 98 5.78 3.75 0.72
N VAL A 99 5.60 3.03 -0.39
CA VAL A 99 5.14 1.64 -0.34
C VAL A 99 6.34 0.75 -0.06
N ARG A 100 6.42 0.13 1.13
CA ARG A 100 7.38 -0.95 1.42
C ARG A 100 6.67 -2.29 1.29
N LEU A 101 7.15 -3.12 0.38
CA LEU A 101 6.70 -4.51 0.27
C LEU A 101 7.45 -5.32 1.31
N SER A 102 6.71 -5.87 2.27
CA SER A 102 7.21 -6.89 3.19
C SER A 102 6.64 -8.21 2.72
N PHE A 103 7.50 -9.09 2.20
CA PHE A 103 7.21 -10.51 1.99
C PHE A 103 7.60 -11.29 3.25
#